data_AF-A0A4V2K9F1-F1
#
_entry.id   AF-A0A4V2K9F1-F1
#
_cell.length_a   1.000
_cell.length_b   1.000
_cell.length_c   1.000
_cell.angle_alpha   90.00
_cell.angle_beta   90.00
_cell.angle_gamma   90.00
#
_symmetry.space_group_name_H-M   'P 1'
#
loop_
_entity.id
_entity.type
_entity.pdbx_description
1 polymer ?
#
loop_
_entity_poly.entity_id
_entity_poly.type
_entity_poly.pdbx_seq_one_letter_code
_entity_poly.pdbx_strand_id
1 'polypeptide(L)'
;MLPRQLLRPPQREYGFYSSSLKLPRADSQSYAWLGGLIPPWPDIPEVYIPRSNCALSSIQGFLPTIIASFGFTDAVAQILTVPPYMVAALVLCVTTYASDRLQRRGVFLAGTNAVAGIGYILLLVFPSNVGARYFATFCTVAGTYTNIGLILTWFSHNLGSETKQAAGIPLYMSIGQCGSILGSHLFPSPEAPRYIKGFAVTCGLQFLSVAVALVLATYYVWENRRRDQIYGKPVPDAVVDVSELADEAPDFRYTP
;
A
#
# COMPACT_ATOMS: atom_id res chain seq x y z
N MET A 1 -19.98 5.75 74.72
CA MET A 1 -19.10 4.89 73.89
C MET A 1 -19.94 4.22 72.82
N LEU A 2 -19.88 4.70 71.57
CA LEU A 2 -19.73 3.97 70.31
C LEU A 2 -20.12 4.90 69.13
N PRO A 3 -19.28 5.04 68.07
CA PRO A 3 -19.40 6.13 67.12
C PRO A 3 -20.06 5.73 65.79
N ARG A 4 -20.57 6.75 65.09
CA ARG A 4 -21.08 6.77 63.72
C ARG A 4 -20.11 6.14 62.72
N GLN A 5 -20.57 5.18 61.91
CA GLN A 5 -19.92 4.82 60.65
C GLN A 5 -20.78 5.27 59.47
N LEU A 6 -20.24 6.25 58.75
CA LEU A 6 -20.71 6.82 57.50
C LEU A 6 -20.42 5.86 56.34
N LEU A 7 -21.41 5.71 55.47
CA LEU A 7 -21.35 5.05 54.16
C LEU A 7 -20.20 5.63 53.31
N ARG A 8 -19.26 4.78 52.86
CA ARG A 8 -18.37 5.05 51.72
C ARG A 8 -18.69 4.06 50.60
N PRO A 9 -18.77 4.48 49.33
CA PRO A 9 -19.03 3.57 48.20
C PRO A 9 -17.80 2.70 47.90
N PRO A 10 -17.98 1.53 47.23
CA PRO A 10 -16.91 0.57 47.03
C PRO A 10 -15.87 1.09 46.03
N GLN A 11 -14.60 1.10 46.45
CA GLN A 11 -13.45 1.30 45.56
C GLN A 11 -13.26 0.05 44.69
N ARG A 12 -13.34 0.21 43.35
CA ARG A 12 -12.84 -0.78 42.40
C ARG A 12 -11.31 -0.69 42.39
N GLU A 13 -10.64 -1.69 42.95
CA GLU A 13 -9.20 -1.90 42.74
C GLU A 13 -8.96 -2.31 41.28
N TYR A 14 -8.30 -1.44 40.52
CA TYR A 14 -7.64 -1.82 39.28
C TYR A 14 -6.24 -2.35 39.64
N GLY A 15 -6.10 -3.67 39.66
CA GLY A 15 -4.82 -4.34 39.89
C GLY A 15 -3.86 -4.11 38.73
N PHE A 16 -2.93 -3.16 38.91
CA PHE A 16 -1.78 -2.97 38.03
C PHE A 16 -0.67 -3.99 38.38
N TYR A 17 -0.25 -4.75 37.35
CA TYR A 17 1.01 -5.48 37.15
C TYR A 17 2.00 -5.56 38.33
N SER A 18 2.06 -6.72 38.99
CA SER A 18 3.31 -7.22 39.58
C SER A 18 3.34 -8.75 39.64
N SER A 19 3.73 -9.39 38.53
CA SER A 19 4.12 -10.80 38.55
C SER A 19 5.19 -11.04 37.50
N SER A 20 6.43 -11.09 37.98
CA SER A 20 7.62 -11.75 37.43
C SER A 20 7.45 -12.33 36.02
N LEU A 21 7.84 -11.56 35.00
CA LEU A 21 7.93 -12.02 33.62
C LEU A 21 9.07 -13.06 33.53
N LYS A 22 8.76 -14.33 33.82
CA LYS A 22 9.62 -15.44 33.41
C LYS A 22 9.48 -15.55 31.89
N LEU A 23 10.45 -15.02 31.15
CA LEU A 23 10.55 -15.25 29.71
C LEU A 23 10.60 -16.77 29.49
N PRO A 24 9.64 -17.36 28.74
CA PRO A 24 9.68 -18.79 28.42
C PRO A 24 10.97 -19.08 27.65
N ARG A 25 11.65 -20.18 27.99
CA ARG A 25 12.74 -20.70 27.15
C ARG A 25 12.14 -21.02 25.78
N ALA A 26 12.74 -20.49 24.72
CA ALA A 26 12.26 -20.64 23.37
C ALA A 26 12.54 -22.06 22.87
N ASP A 27 11.57 -22.95 23.06
CA ASP A 27 11.56 -24.30 22.48
C ASP A 27 11.32 -24.18 20.97
N SER A 28 11.96 -25.00 20.13
CA SER A 28 11.84 -24.90 18.65
C SER A 28 10.40 -25.04 18.13
N GLN A 29 9.51 -25.67 18.91
CA GLN A 29 8.05 -25.75 18.66
C GLN A 29 7.35 -24.38 18.76
N SER A 30 7.93 -23.42 19.49
CA SER A 30 7.43 -22.05 19.66
C SER A 30 7.60 -21.18 18.41
N TYR A 31 8.16 -21.70 17.32
CA TYR A 31 8.13 -21.02 16.02
C TYR A 31 7.14 -21.66 15.04
N ALA A 32 6.51 -22.78 15.42
CA ALA A 32 5.50 -23.43 14.59
C ALA A 32 4.21 -22.60 14.49
N TRP A 33 3.81 -21.92 15.57
CA TRP A 33 2.69 -20.97 15.53
C TRP A 33 3.03 -19.72 14.72
N LEU A 34 4.29 -19.25 14.75
CA LEU A 34 4.75 -18.17 13.87
C LEU A 34 4.64 -18.55 12.39
N GLY A 35 4.86 -19.82 12.04
CA GLY A 35 4.66 -20.36 10.69
C GLY A 35 3.20 -20.46 10.24
N GLY A 36 2.24 -20.48 11.18
CA GLY A 36 0.80 -20.38 10.90
C GLY A 36 0.24 -18.96 10.94
N LEU A 37 0.91 -18.04 11.65
CA LEU A 37 0.58 -16.62 11.71
C LEU A 37 1.05 -15.84 10.49
N ILE A 38 2.22 -16.19 9.97
CA ILE A 38 2.76 -15.64 8.74
C ILE A 38 2.20 -16.53 7.63
N PRO A 39 1.27 -16.03 6.79
CA PRO A 39 0.82 -16.81 5.65
C PRO A 39 2.06 -17.21 4.84
N PRO A 40 2.13 -18.44 4.30
CA PRO A 40 3.22 -18.84 3.43
C PRO A 40 3.44 -17.74 2.39
N TRP A 41 4.68 -17.26 2.25
CA TRP A 41 5.06 -16.28 1.22
C TRP A 41 4.51 -16.57 -0.20
N PRO A 42 4.30 -17.84 -0.64
CA PRO A 42 3.62 -18.13 -1.90
C PRO A 42 2.10 -17.79 -1.96
N ASP A 43 1.41 -17.66 -0.82
CA ASP A 43 -0.05 -17.48 -0.76
C ASP A 43 -0.49 -16.01 -0.82
N ILE A 44 0.44 -15.06 -0.70
CA ILE A 44 0.14 -13.62 -0.81
C ILE A 44 0.81 -13.06 -2.07
N PRO A 45 0.20 -13.21 -3.25
CA PRO A 45 0.83 -12.78 -4.49
C PRO A 45 1.08 -11.26 -4.53
N GLU A 46 0.41 -10.47 -3.69
CA GLU A 46 0.69 -9.03 -3.46
C GLU A 46 2.03 -8.73 -2.79
N VAL A 47 2.60 -9.68 -2.02
CA VAL A 47 3.92 -9.52 -1.38
C VAL A 47 5.05 -9.47 -2.41
N TYR A 48 4.84 -10.08 -3.58
CA TYR A 48 5.76 -9.97 -4.72
C TYR A 48 5.72 -8.61 -5.43
N ILE A 49 5.10 -7.58 -4.82
CA ILE A 49 5.13 -6.20 -5.30
C ILE A 49 6.12 -5.35 -4.48
N PRO A 50 7.46 -5.49 -4.64
CA PRO A 50 8.42 -4.48 -4.17
C PRO A 50 8.37 -3.13 -4.90
N ARG A 51 7.33 -2.85 -5.69
CA ARG A 51 7.42 -1.90 -6.80
C ARG A 51 6.91 -0.49 -6.50
N SER A 52 5.86 -0.39 -5.68
CA SER A 52 5.14 0.86 -5.44
C SER A 52 5.91 1.86 -4.58
N ASN A 53 6.75 1.38 -3.67
CA ASN A 53 7.48 2.27 -2.75
C ASN A 53 8.69 2.95 -3.42
N CYS A 54 9.34 2.27 -4.35
CA CYS A 54 10.49 2.81 -5.08
C CYS A 54 10.16 4.11 -5.83
N ALA A 55 9.06 4.10 -6.59
CA ALA A 55 8.59 5.30 -7.30
C ALA A 55 8.20 6.43 -6.33
N LEU A 56 7.57 6.09 -5.19
CA LEU A 56 7.21 7.08 -4.18
C LEU A 56 8.44 7.75 -3.58
N SER A 57 9.39 6.98 -3.04
CA SER A 57 10.58 7.54 -2.38
C SER A 57 11.42 8.35 -3.35
N SER A 58 11.52 7.88 -4.61
CA SER A 58 12.14 8.64 -5.69
C SER A 58 11.44 9.98 -5.94
N ILE A 59 10.12 10.00 -6.13
CA ILE A 59 9.39 11.26 -6.37
C ILE A 59 9.49 12.17 -5.14
N GLN A 60 9.26 11.65 -3.95
CA GLN A 60 9.25 12.45 -2.72
C GLN A 60 10.61 13.11 -2.45
N GLY A 61 11.70 12.38 -2.68
CA GLY A 61 13.06 12.89 -2.47
C GLY A 61 13.56 13.81 -3.59
N PHE A 62 13.18 13.53 -4.84
CA PHE A 62 13.78 14.20 -6.01
C PHE A 62 12.84 15.14 -6.77
N LEU A 63 11.56 15.27 -6.40
CA LEU A 63 10.62 16.18 -7.07
C LEU A 63 11.11 17.64 -7.08
N PRO A 64 11.64 18.22 -5.98
CA PRO A 64 12.20 19.57 -6.02
C PRO A 64 13.38 19.66 -7.01
N THR A 65 14.25 18.65 -7.02
CA THR A 65 15.40 18.56 -7.93
C THR A 65 14.97 18.43 -9.39
N ILE A 66 13.90 17.67 -9.66
CA ILE A 66 13.31 17.54 -11.00
C ILE A 66 12.77 18.89 -11.46
N ILE A 67 12.07 19.63 -10.60
CA ILE A 67 11.55 20.97 -10.95
C ILE A 67 12.69 21.99 -11.10
N ALA A 68 13.72 21.93 -10.27
CA ALA A 68 14.92 22.77 -10.41
C ALA A 68 15.61 22.53 -11.77
N SER A 69 15.60 21.29 -12.28
CA SER A 69 16.14 20.97 -13.62
C SER A 69 15.42 21.66 -14.79
N PHE A 70 14.30 22.35 -14.55
CA PHE A 70 13.58 23.14 -15.55
C PHE A 70 14.16 24.55 -15.72
N GLY A 71 15.15 24.94 -14.90
CA GLY A 71 15.76 26.27 -14.90
C GLY A 71 15.26 27.20 -13.79
N PHE A 72 14.51 26.68 -12.82
CA PHE A 72 14.10 27.43 -11.63
C PHE A 72 15.16 27.34 -10.53
N THR A 73 15.21 28.35 -9.66
CA THR A 73 16.05 28.31 -8.46
C THR A 73 15.51 27.28 -7.46
N ASP A 74 16.38 26.70 -6.63
CA ASP A 74 15.99 25.65 -5.67
C ASP A 74 14.84 26.09 -4.73
N ALA A 75 14.85 27.35 -4.30
CA ALA A 75 13.79 27.92 -3.47
C ALA A 75 12.43 27.98 -4.20
N VAL A 76 12.42 28.39 -5.47
CA VAL A 76 11.20 28.44 -6.28
C VAL A 76 10.74 27.02 -6.62
N ALA A 77 11.66 26.11 -6.91
CA ALA A 77 11.36 24.72 -7.21
C ALA A 77 10.64 24.02 -6.04
N GLN A 78 11.05 24.26 -4.80
CA GLN A 78 10.35 23.74 -3.62
C GLN A 78 8.91 24.24 -3.52
N ILE A 79 8.65 25.53 -3.72
CA ILE A 79 7.30 26.10 -3.68
C ILE A 79 6.43 25.52 -4.82
N LEU A 80 7.02 25.32 -6.00
CA LEU A 80 6.35 24.73 -7.16
C LEU A 80 5.97 23.25 -6.99
N THR A 81 6.48 22.56 -5.96
CA THR A 81 6.05 21.18 -5.61
C THR A 81 4.68 21.13 -4.92
N VAL A 82 4.25 22.23 -4.29
CA VAL A 82 3.02 22.28 -3.50
C VAL A 82 1.77 22.01 -4.35
N PRO A 83 1.58 22.65 -5.53
CA PRO A 83 0.39 22.41 -6.35
C PRO A 83 0.24 20.96 -6.84
N PRO A 84 1.29 20.26 -7.32
CA PRO A 84 1.23 18.83 -7.60
C PRO A 84 0.73 17.99 -6.43
N TYR A 85 1.21 18.25 -5.20
CA TYR A 85 0.77 17.52 -4.02
C TYR A 85 -0.69 17.80 -3.65
N MET A 86 -1.16 19.05 -3.78
CA MET A 86 -2.57 19.40 -3.54
C MET A 86 -3.50 18.67 -4.51
N VAL A 87 -3.15 18.65 -5.80
CA VAL A 87 -3.94 17.91 -6.81
C VAL A 87 -3.88 16.41 -6.54
N ALA A 88 -2.73 15.87 -6.15
CA ALA A 88 -2.61 14.47 -5.78
C ALA A 88 -3.51 14.10 -4.59
N ALA A 89 -3.63 14.97 -3.58
CA ALA A 89 -4.54 14.74 -2.45
C ALA A 89 -6.01 14.69 -2.89
N LEU A 90 -6.44 15.59 -3.79
CA LEU A 90 -7.80 15.59 -4.34
C LEU A 90 -8.07 14.32 -5.17
N VAL A 91 -7.14 13.95 -6.05
CA VAL A 91 -7.25 12.75 -6.89
C VAL A 91 -7.29 11.49 -6.02
N LEU A 92 -6.46 11.43 -4.98
CA LEU A 92 -6.46 10.35 -3.99
C LEU A 92 -7.85 10.21 -3.36
N CYS A 93 -8.40 11.28 -2.78
CA CYS A 93 -9.72 11.24 -2.13
C CYS A 93 -10.83 10.75 -3.07
N VAL A 94 -10.88 11.31 -4.30
CA VAL A 94 -11.90 10.95 -5.29
C VAL A 94 -11.74 9.50 -5.75
N THR A 95 -10.50 9.07 -6.03
CA THR A 95 -10.23 7.73 -6.56
C THR A 95 -10.47 6.66 -5.49
N THR A 96 -10.04 6.90 -4.25
CA THR A 96 -10.30 5.98 -3.14
C THR A 96 -11.79 5.87 -2.86
N TYR A 97 -12.52 6.99 -2.82
CA TYR A 97 -13.99 6.97 -2.65
C TYR A 97 -14.69 6.20 -3.79
N ALA A 98 -14.28 6.42 -5.04
CA ALA A 98 -14.82 5.68 -6.18
C ALA A 98 -14.48 4.18 -6.10
N SER A 99 -13.25 3.84 -5.72
CA SER A 99 -12.78 2.48 -5.54
C SER A 99 -13.57 1.73 -4.46
N ASP A 100 -13.85 2.38 -3.33
CA ASP A 100 -14.65 1.82 -2.25
C ASP A 100 -16.11 1.60 -2.66
N ARG A 101 -16.67 2.45 -3.52
CA ARG A 101 -18.04 2.26 -4.01
C ARG A 101 -18.15 1.13 -5.04
N LEU A 102 -17.15 0.99 -5.91
CA LEU A 102 -17.18 0.01 -7.00
C LEU A 102 -16.63 -1.37 -6.61
N GLN A 103 -15.89 -1.48 -5.50
CA GLN A 103 -15.29 -2.75 -5.01
C GLN A 103 -14.51 -3.51 -6.11
N ARG A 104 -13.88 -2.77 -7.03
CA ARG A 104 -13.04 -3.29 -8.14
C ARG A 104 -11.64 -2.69 -8.06
N ARG A 105 -10.97 -2.96 -6.94
CA ARG A 105 -9.77 -2.26 -6.50
C ARG A 105 -8.58 -2.48 -7.43
N GLY A 106 -8.46 -3.67 -8.03
CA GLY A 106 -7.38 -3.97 -8.97
C GLY A 106 -7.40 -3.10 -10.23
N VAL A 107 -8.58 -2.73 -10.72
CA VAL A 107 -8.72 -1.85 -11.91
C VAL A 107 -8.33 -0.41 -11.59
N PHE A 108 -8.75 0.11 -10.43
CA PHE A 108 -8.34 1.44 -9.98
C PHE A 108 -6.83 1.52 -9.76
N LEU A 109 -6.25 0.46 -9.17
CA LEU A 109 -4.80 0.34 -8.98
C LEU A 109 -4.03 0.31 -10.30
N ALA A 110 -4.52 -0.44 -11.29
CA ALA A 110 -3.95 -0.47 -12.63
C ALA A 110 -4.05 0.91 -13.31
N GLY A 111 -5.19 1.60 -13.17
CA GLY A 111 -5.42 2.92 -13.74
C GLY A 111 -4.49 3.99 -13.17
N THR A 112 -4.34 4.06 -11.84
CA THR A 112 -3.47 5.06 -11.20
C THR A 112 -2.00 4.83 -11.53
N ASN A 113 -1.54 3.58 -11.59
CA ASN A 113 -0.19 3.23 -12.02
C ASN A 113 0.04 3.54 -13.51
N ALA A 114 -0.96 3.33 -14.38
CA ALA A 114 -0.86 3.70 -15.79
C ALA A 114 -0.72 5.22 -15.97
N VAL A 115 -1.50 6.02 -15.22
CA VAL A 115 -1.40 7.49 -15.24
C VAL A 115 -0.01 7.95 -14.76
N ALA A 116 0.53 7.37 -13.69
CA ALA A 116 1.88 7.68 -13.24
C ALA A 116 2.94 7.27 -14.28
N GLY A 117 2.80 6.09 -14.90
CA GLY A 117 3.67 5.64 -15.99
C GLY A 117 3.67 6.58 -17.19
N ILE A 118 2.49 7.06 -17.60
CA ILE A 118 2.36 8.08 -18.66
C ILE A 118 3.05 9.38 -18.24
N GLY A 119 2.92 9.82 -16.98
CA GLY A 119 3.65 10.98 -16.46
C GLY A 119 5.17 10.85 -16.63
N TYR A 120 5.75 9.70 -16.31
CA TYR A 120 7.17 9.45 -16.55
C TYR A 120 7.54 9.41 -18.04
N ILE A 121 6.69 8.87 -18.91
CA ILE A 121 6.89 8.92 -20.37
C ILE A 121 6.91 10.38 -20.85
N LEU A 122 5.98 11.21 -20.39
CA LEU A 122 5.93 12.62 -20.78
C LEU A 122 7.19 13.38 -20.36
N LEU A 123 7.73 13.08 -19.17
CA LEU A 123 9.02 13.63 -18.71
C LEU A 123 10.21 13.22 -19.61
N LEU A 124 10.17 12.01 -20.17
CA LEU A 124 11.21 11.51 -21.09
C LEU A 124 11.09 12.06 -22.50
N VAL A 125 9.86 12.18 -23.03
CA VAL A 125 9.57 12.55 -24.42
C VAL A 125 9.71 14.06 -24.67
N PHE A 126 9.36 14.91 -23.69
CA PHE A 126 9.34 16.37 -23.86
C PHE A 126 10.42 17.08 -23.04
N PRO A 127 11.72 16.99 -23.42
CA PRO A 127 12.81 17.58 -22.62
C PRO A 127 12.84 19.12 -22.62
N SER A 128 12.35 19.77 -23.69
CA SER A 128 12.44 21.22 -23.89
C SER A 128 11.20 22.01 -23.49
N ASN A 129 10.04 21.36 -23.32
CA ASN A 129 8.79 22.04 -22.99
C ASN A 129 8.55 22.02 -21.47
N VAL A 130 8.81 23.14 -20.81
CA VAL A 130 8.64 23.30 -19.36
C VAL A 130 7.19 23.05 -18.92
N GLY A 131 6.20 23.50 -19.69
CA GLY A 131 4.79 23.30 -19.38
C GLY A 131 4.40 21.81 -19.41
N ALA A 132 4.86 21.07 -20.41
CA ALA A 132 4.62 19.63 -20.51
C ALA A 132 5.29 18.85 -19.37
N ARG A 133 6.54 19.21 -19.02
CA ARG A 133 7.26 18.60 -17.89
C ARG A 133 6.60 18.90 -16.56
N TYR A 134 6.10 20.13 -16.38
CA TYR A 134 5.36 20.49 -15.17
C TYR A 134 4.04 19.73 -15.09
N PHE A 135 3.22 19.67 -16.16
CA PHE A 135 2.01 18.85 -16.18
C PHE A 135 2.30 17.37 -15.88
N ALA A 136 3.40 16.84 -16.43
CA ALA A 136 3.80 15.46 -16.18
C ALA A 136 4.06 15.19 -14.69
N THR A 137 4.61 16.15 -13.92
CA THR A 137 4.78 15.95 -12.47
C THR A 137 3.44 15.81 -11.73
N PHE A 138 2.37 16.47 -12.18
CA PHE A 138 1.03 16.28 -11.59
C PHE A 138 0.55 14.85 -11.80
N CYS A 139 0.67 14.31 -13.02
CA CYS A 139 0.28 12.93 -13.31
C CYS A 139 1.08 11.92 -12.47
N THR A 140 2.40 12.11 -12.38
CA THR A 140 3.28 11.19 -11.65
C THR A 140 3.02 11.20 -10.14
N VAL A 141 2.87 12.38 -9.55
CA VAL A 141 2.61 12.54 -8.10
C VAL A 141 1.20 12.04 -7.78
N ALA A 142 0.18 12.44 -8.55
CA ALA A 142 -1.19 12.01 -8.30
C ALA A 142 -1.36 10.48 -8.39
N GLY A 143 -0.81 9.85 -9.42
CA GLY A 143 -0.89 8.39 -9.58
C GLY A 143 -0.14 7.64 -8.48
N THR A 144 1.09 8.04 -8.17
CA THR A 144 1.94 7.33 -7.19
C THR A 144 1.41 7.43 -5.77
N TYR A 145 0.90 8.60 -5.35
CA TYR A 145 0.32 8.76 -4.01
C TYR A 145 -1.01 8.03 -3.86
N THR A 146 -1.84 8.02 -4.92
CA THR A 146 -3.12 7.31 -4.90
C THR A 146 -2.94 5.79 -4.78
N ASN A 147 -1.93 5.26 -5.46
CA ASN A 147 -1.60 3.83 -5.46
C ASN A 147 -1.33 3.26 -4.06
N ILE A 148 -0.71 4.02 -3.14
CA ILE A 148 -0.38 3.54 -1.78
C ILE A 148 -1.62 3.26 -0.95
N GLY A 149 -2.61 4.14 -1.00
CA GLY A 149 -3.87 3.92 -0.30
C GLY A 149 -4.56 2.67 -0.84
N LEU A 150 -4.72 2.60 -2.16
CA LEU A 150 -5.43 1.50 -2.82
C LEU A 150 -4.78 0.13 -2.59
N ILE A 151 -3.46 0.01 -2.68
CA ILE A 151 -2.78 -1.27 -2.52
C ILE A 151 -2.90 -1.80 -1.09
N LEU A 152 -2.80 -0.92 -0.09
CA LEU A 152 -2.89 -1.32 1.31
C LEU A 152 -4.29 -1.81 1.66
N THR A 153 -5.32 -1.10 1.20
CA THR A 153 -6.70 -1.53 1.44
C THR A 153 -7.06 -2.77 0.63
N TRP A 154 -6.52 -2.93 -0.58
CA TRP A 154 -6.72 -4.14 -1.38
C TRP A 154 -6.08 -5.37 -0.71
N PHE A 155 -4.84 -5.21 -0.23
CA PHE A 155 -4.11 -6.23 0.52
C PHE A 155 -4.85 -6.65 1.79
N SER A 156 -5.31 -5.69 2.59
CA SER A 156 -6.00 -6.01 3.85
C SER A 156 -7.33 -6.72 3.61
N HIS A 157 -8.07 -6.37 2.54
CA HIS A 157 -9.35 -7.02 2.22
C HIS A 157 -9.20 -8.45 1.67
N ASN A 158 -8.06 -8.79 1.08
CA ASN A 158 -7.83 -10.13 0.52
C ASN A 158 -7.26 -11.12 1.55
N LEU A 159 -7.01 -10.67 2.78
CA LEU A 159 -6.64 -11.51 3.92
C LEU A 159 -7.89 -11.72 4.78
N GLY A 160 -8.43 -12.93 4.78
CA GLY A 160 -9.67 -13.28 5.47
C GLY A 160 -9.56 -13.36 6.99
N SER A 161 -8.36 -13.58 7.54
CA SER A 161 -8.17 -13.62 9.00
C SER A 161 -7.57 -12.32 9.55
N GLU A 162 -8.18 -11.76 10.59
CA GLU A 162 -7.67 -10.61 11.36
C GLU A 162 -6.22 -10.82 11.82
N THR A 163 -5.89 -12.05 12.20
CA THR A 163 -4.54 -12.41 12.65
C THR A 163 -3.53 -12.38 11.49
N LYS A 164 -3.93 -12.87 10.30
CA LYS A 164 -3.11 -12.80 9.09
C LYS A 164 -2.95 -11.36 8.60
N GLN A 165 -3.99 -10.53 8.71
CA GLN A 165 -3.90 -9.09 8.43
C GLN A 165 -2.90 -8.39 9.36
N ALA A 166 -3.00 -8.64 10.68
CA ALA A 166 -2.14 -8.03 11.69
C ALA A 166 -0.65 -8.38 11.50
N ALA A 167 -0.34 -9.59 11.04
CA ALA A 167 1.03 -10.01 10.74
C ALA A 167 1.48 -9.61 9.31
N GLY A 168 0.58 -9.72 8.33
CA GLY A 168 0.87 -9.52 6.92
C GLY A 168 1.09 -8.06 6.53
N ILE A 169 0.31 -7.12 7.08
CA ILE A 169 0.41 -5.69 6.73
C ILE A 169 1.79 -5.12 7.12
N PRO A 170 2.33 -5.34 8.35
CA PRO A 170 3.67 -4.88 8.72
C PRO A 170 4.78 -5.54 7.89
N LEU A 171 4.65 -6.82 7.55
CA LEU A 171 5.60 -7.51 6.69
C LEU A 171 5.61 -6.91 5.27
N TYR A 172 4.43 -6.68 4.71
CA TYR A 172 4.26 -6.00 3.42
C TYR A 172 4.91 -4.61 3.42
N MET A 173 4.65 -3.80 4.46
CA MET A 173 5.26 -2.49 4.65
C MET A 173 6.78 -2.56 4.76
N SER A 174 7.31 -3.59 5.46
CA SER A 174 8.74 -3.80 5.65
C SER A 174 9.46 -4.13 4.33
N ILE A 175 8.87 -5.00 3.51
CA ILE A 175 9.36 -5.30 2.16
C ILE A 175 9.28 -4.06 1.27
N GLY A 176 8.24 -3.24 1.44
CA GLY A 176 8.12 -1.94 0.79
C GLY A 176 9.35 -1.05 1.00
N GLN A 177 9.97 -1.07 2.18
CA GLN A 177 11.15 -0.24 2.45
C GLN A 177 12.39 -0.61 1.62
N CYS A 178 12.50 -1.86 1.15
CA CYS A 178 13.55 -2.24 0.20
C CYS A 178 13.41 -1.46 -1.12
N GLY A 179 12.17 -1.20 -1.55
CA GLY A 179 11.88 -0.33 -2.69
C GLY A 179 12.34 1.11 -2.44
N SER A 180 12.17 1.64 -1.23
CA SER A 180 12.61 2.99 -0.85
C SER A 180 14.13 3.17 -1.01
N ILE A 181 14.92 2.16 -0.62
CA ILE A 181 16.38 2.16 -0.75
C ILE A 181 16.79 2.24 -2.22
N LEU A 182 16.15 1.47 -3.09
CA LEU A 182 16.38 1.59 -4.53
C LEU A 182 15.99 2.99 -5.03
N GLY A 183 14.84 3.49 -4.56
CA GLY A 183 14.28 4.81 -4.87
C GLY A 183 15.23 5.97 -4.58
N SER A 184 16.00 5.90 -3.49
CA SER A 184 16.96 6.94 -3.11
C SER A 184 18.21 7.00 -3.99
N HIS A 185 18.51 5.96 -4.75
CA HIS A 185 19.69 5.90 -5.63
C HIS A 185 19.37 6.10 -7.12
N LEU A 186 18.09 6.26 -7.47
CA LEU A 186 17.61 6.33 -8.85
C LEU A 186 17.92 7.64 -9.59
N PHE A 187 18.25 8.71 -8.87
CA PHE A 187 18.55 10.03 -9.43
C PHE A 187 19.97 10.48 -9.09
N PRO A 188 21.01 9.85 -9.68
CA PRO A 188 22.39 10.25 -9.46
C PRO A 188 22.66 11.67 -10.00
N SER A 189 23.33 12.49 -9.20
CA SER A 189 23.77 13.87 -9.54
C SER A 189 24.44 14.02 -10.93
N PRO A 190 25.33 13.12 -11.39
CA PRO A 190 25.99 13.26 -12.71
C PRO A 190 25.06 13.07 -13.93
N GLU A 191 23.82 12.60 -13.76
CA GLU A 191 22.86 12.45 -14.88
C GLU A 191 21.87 13.62 -15.00
N ALA A 192 22.07 14.67 -14.19
CA ALA A 192 21.38 15.94 -14.35
C ALA A 192 21.68 16.55 -15.73
N PRO A 193 20.74 17.27 -16.38
CA PRO A 193 19.37 17.58 -15.95
C PRO A 193 18.31 16.60 -16.49
N ARG A 194 18.72 15.55 -17.21
CA ARG A 194 17.79 14.73 -18.01
C ARG A 194 17.34 13.46 -17.30
N TYR A 195 18.09 12.98 -16.29
CA TYR A 195 17.74 11.86 -15.40
C TYR A 195 17.08 10.67 -16.11
N ILE A 196 17.56 10.31 -17.31
CA ILE A 196 16.89 9.37 -18.21
C ILE A 196 16.74 7.99 -17.54
N LYS A 197 17.78 7.52 -16.85
CA LYS A 197 17.73 6.20 -16.18
C LYS A 197 16.72 6.19 -15.05
N GLY A 198 16.71 7.25 -14.23
CA GLY A 198 15.74 7.41 -13.13
C GLY A 198 14.30 7.34 -13.62
N PHE A 199 13.98 8.11 -14.66
CA PHE A 199 12.64 8.10 -15.26
C PHE A 199 12.32 6.80 -15.99
N ALA A 200 13.25 6.19 -16.71
CA ALA A 200 13.02 4.95 -17.43
C ALA A 200 12.78 3.76 -16.49
N VAL A 201 13.56 3.65 -15.41
CA VAL A 201 13.39 2.57 -14.43
C VAL A 201 12.08 2.75 -13.66
N THR A 202 11.79 3.95 -13.15
CA THR A 202 10.51 4.21 -12.45
C THR A 202 9.30 4.01 -13.36
N CYS A 203 9.40 4.40 -14.64
CA CYS A 203 8.39 4.11 -15.67
C CYS A 203 8.19 2.60 -15.87
N GLY A 204 9.27 1.85 -16.08
CA GLY A 204 9.22 0.40 -16.27
C GLY A 204 8.65 -0.33 -15.05
N LEU A 205 9.02 0.13 -13.85
CA LEU A 205 8.41 -0.35 -12.62
C LEU A 205 6.90 -0.04 -12.64
N GLN A 206 6.47 1.16 -12.98
CA GLN A 206 5.04 1.47 -12.95
C GLN A 206 4.19 0.69 -13.95
N PHE A 207 4.68 0.42 -15.15
CA PHE A 207 4.00 -0.48 -16.08
C PHE A 207 4.02 -1.95 -15.64
N LEU A 208 5.11 -2.41 -15.01
CA LEU A 208 5.13 -3.72 -14.38
C LEU A 208 4.09 -3.79 -13.23
N SER A 209 3.81 -2.67 -12.53
CA SER A 209 2.70 -2.55 -11.57
C SER A 209 1.34 -2.72 -12.20
N VAL A 210 1.11 -2.10 -13.36
CA VAL A 210 -0.12 -2.31 -14.12
C VAL A 210 -0.27 -3.79 -14.48
N ALA A 211 0.77 -4.41 -15.05
CA ALA A 211 0.72 -5.80 -15.49
C ALA A 211 0.39 -6.75 -14.32
N VAL A 212 1.10 -6.63 -13.20
CA VAL A 212 0.85 -7.50 -12.03
C VAL A 212 -0.50 -7.23 -11.38
N ALA A 213 -0.93 -5.97 -11.28
CA ALA A 213 -2.26 -5.64 -10.75
C ALA A 213 -3.37 -6.28 -11.60
N LEU A 214 -3.23 -6.24 -12.93
CA LEU A 214 -4.19 -6.88 -13.83
C LEU A 214 -4.16 -8.41 -13.73
N VAL A 215 -2.96 -9.02 -13.67
CA VAL A 215 -2.84 -10.47 -13.48
C VAL A 215 -3.51 -10.91 -12.17
N LEU A 216 -3.22 -10.23 -11.06
CA LEU A 216 -3.85 -10.47 -9.77
C LEU A 216 -5.37 -10.29 -9.80
N ALA A 217 -5.86 -9.18 -10.36
CA ALA A 217 -7.29 -8.94 -10.50
C ALA A 217 -7.97 -10.05 -11.32
N THR A 218 -7.36 -10.48 -12.43
CA THR A 218 -7.91 -11.59 -13.23
C THR A 218 -7.85 -12.93 -12.53
N TYR A 219 -6.78 -13.18 -11.74
CA TYR A 219 -6.65 -14.36 -10.91
C TYR A 219 -7.74 -14.41 -9.85
N TYR A 220 -8.02 -13.30 -9.16
CA TYR A 220 -9.11 -13.22 -8.18
C TYR A 220 -10.49 -13.40 -8.80
N VAL A 221 -10.73 -12.86 -9.99
CA VAL A 221 -11.98 -13.14 -10.73
C VAL A 221 -12.09 -14.63 -11.08
N TRP A 222 -10.99 -15.25 -11.51
CA TRP A 222 -10.97 -16.66 -11.87
C TRP A 222 -11.19 -17.57 -10.66
N GLU A 223 -10.49 -17.33 -9.56
CA GLU A 223 -10.61 -18.10 -8.32
C GLU A 223 -12.01 -17.92 -7.70
N ASN A 224 -12.56 -16.69 -7.70
CA ASN A 224 -13.93 -16.46 -7.27
C ASN A 224 -14.95 -17.22 -8.13
N ARG A 225 -14.76 -17.27 -9.47
CA ARG A 225 -15.63 -18.05 -10.35
C ARG A 225 -15.54 -19.55 -10.08
N ARG A 226 -14.35 -20.06 -9.78
CA ARG A 226 -14.14 -21.46 -9.41
C ARG A 226 -14.83 -21.78 -8.08
N ARG A 227 -14.70 -20.91 -7.08
CA ARG A 227 -15.37 -21.05 -5.78
C ARG A 227 -16.90 -20.95 -5.91
N ASP A 228 -17.40 -20.07 -6.77
CA ASP A 228 -18.83 -19.96 -7.08
C ASP A 228 -19.40 -21.24 -7.72
N GLN A 229 -18.59 -21.98 -8.49
CA GLN A 229 -18.99 -23.27 -9.07
C GLN A 229 -19.01 -24.41 -8.05
N ILE A 230 -18.12 -24.37 -7.05
CA ILE A 230 -17.98 -25.43 -6.04
C ILE A 230 -18.95 -25.23 -4.87
N TYR A 231 -19.03 -24.00 -4.35
CA TYR A 231 -19.76 -23.68 -3.11
C TYR A 231 -21.04 -22.88 -3.35
N GLY A 232 -21.29 -22.41 -4.59
CA GLY A 232 -22.40 -21.51 -4.91
C GLY A 232 -22.06 -20.04 -4.63
N LYS A 233 -23.01 -19.14 -4.91
CA LYS A 233 -22.84 -17.71 -4.65
C LYS A 233 -23.14 -17.41 -3.18
N PRO A 234 -22.27 -16.68 -2.46
CA PRO A 234 -22.55 -16.26 -1.09
C PRO A 234 -23.80 -15.40 -1.00
N VAL A 235 -24.51 -15.48 0.13
CA VAL A 235 -25.62 -14.57 0.45
C VAL A 235 -25.04 -13.16 0.65
N PRO A 236 -25.55 -12.11 -0.01
CA PRO A 236 -25.10 -10.75 0.22
C PRO A 236 -25.20 -10.38 1.71
N ASP A 237 -24.15 -9.79 2.27
CA ASP A 237 -24.06 -9.32 3.67
C ASP A 237 -24.06 -10.41 4.77
N ALA A 238 -23.88 -11.69 4.43
CA ALA A 238 -23.67 -12.72 5.45
C ALA A 238 -22.27 -12.57 6.08
N VAL A 239 -22.21 -12.62 7.42
CA VAL A 239 -20.93 -12.64 8.15
C VAL A 239 -20.24 -13.97 7.84
N VAL A 240 -19.15 -13.92 7.08
CA VAL A 240 -18.34 -15.10 6.77
C VAL A 240 -17.59 -15.52 8.03
N ASP A 241 -17.83 -16.74 8.49
CA ASP A 241 -17.05 -17.30 9.60
C ASP A 241 -15.64 -17.68 9.11
N VAL A 242 -14.70 -16.78 9.36
CA VAL A 242 -13.28 -16.93 9.04
C VAL A 242 -12.46 -17.52 10.20
N SER A 243 -13.12 -17.94 11.29
CA SER A 243 -12.46 -18.32 12.55
C SER A 243 -11.67 -19.63 12.44
N GLU A 244 -12.18 -20.62 11.71
CA GLU A 244 -11.52 -21.94 11.54
C GLU A 244 -10.67 -22.04 10.27
N LEU A 245 -11.17 -21.57 9.12
CA LEU A 245 -10.56 -21.82 7.81
C LEU A 245 -9.92 -20.57 7.16
N ALA A 246 -10.05 -19.38 7.76
CA ALA A 246 -9.52 -18.13 7.23
C ALA A 246 -9.85 -17.92 5.73
N ASP A 247 -8.84 -17.90 4.86
CA ASP A 247 -8.97 -17.67 3.40
C ASP A 247 -9.58 -18.86 2.64
N GLU A 248 -9.63 -20.03 3.28
CA GLU A 248 -10.23 -21.26 2.75
C GLU A 248 -11.72 -21.39 3.10
N ALA A 249 -12.29 -20.43 3.85
CA ALA A 249 -13.70 -20.43 4.18
C ALA A 249 -14.57 -20.51 2.89
N PRO A 250 -15.56 -21.42 2.81
CA PRO A 250 -16.37 -21.64 1.60
C PRO A 250 -17.05 -20.37 1.06
N ASP A 251 -17.42 -19.46 1.97
CA ASP A 251 -18.12 -18.22 1.65
C ASP A 251 -17.17 -17.03 1.41
N PHE A 252 -15.86 -17.20 1.61
CA PHE A 252 -14.88 -16.12 1.37
C PHE A 252 -14.69 -15.89 -0.14
N ARG A 253 -14.69 -14.62 -0.52
CA ARG A 253 -14.45 -14.16 -1.90
C ARG A 253 -13.41 -13.04 -1.89
N TYR A 254 -12.46 -13.14 -2.81
CA TYR A 254 -11.45 -12.10 -3.00
C TYR A 254 -12.07 -10.86 -3.63
N THR A 255 -11.53 -9.68 -3.32
CA THR A 255 -11.93 -8.46 -4.02
C THR A 255 -11.04 -8.29 -5.25
N PRO A 256 -11.55 -8.31 -6.48
CA PRO A 256 -10.75 -8.14 -7.69
C PRO A 256 -10.32 -6.69 -7.96
#